data_AF-A0A2P6S8C6-F1
#
_entry.id   AF-A0A2P6S8C6-F1
#
_cell.length_a   1.000
_cell.length_b   1.000
_cell.length_c   1.000
_cell.angle_alpha   90.00
_cell.angle_beta   90.00
_cell.angle_gamma   90.00
#
_symmetry.space_group_name_H-M   'P 1'
#
loop_
_entity.id
_entity.type
_entity.pdbx_description
1 polymer ?
#
loop_
_entity_poly.entity_id
_entity_poly.type
_entity_poly.pdbx_seq_one_letter_code
_entity_poly.pdbx_strand_id
1 'polypeptide(L)' 'MGNPPKTSVYDESIGMDISPRKVVWVANREKPLAGADTLARLRISSNGNLELVDGKQNSVWSINVNTW' A
#
# COMPACT_ATOMS: atom_id res chain seq x y z
N MET A 1 35.86 41.53 -10.19
CA MET A 1 35.02 40.37 -10.52
C MET A 1 34.44 39.86 -9.22
N GLY A 2 33.16 40.13 -8.94
CA GLY A 2 32.50 39.73 -7.70
C GLY A 2 32.06 38.27 -7.78
N ASN A 3 32.15 37.55 -6.66
CA ASN A 3 31.55 36.22 -6.53
C ASN A 3 30.04 36.30 -6.86
N PRO A 4 29.47 35.31 -7.56
CA PRO A 4 28.02 35.25 -7.72
C PRO A 4 27.36 35.01 -6.36
N PRO A 5 26.13 35.51 -6.14
CA PRO A 5 25.43 35.28 -4.89
C PRO A 5 25.16 33.78 -4.73
N LYS A 6 25.61 33.20 -3.61
CA LYS A 6 25.07 31.93 -3.12
C LYS A 6 23.65 32.20 -2.63
N THR A 7 22.68 32.18 -3.53
CA THR A 7 21.29 31.98 -3.14
C THR A 7 21.05 30.48 -3.06
N SER A 8 21.32 29.93 -1.88
CA SER A 8 20.62 28.73 -1.42
C SER A 8 19.15 29.12 -1.27
N VAL A 9 18.37 28.90 -2.32
CA VAL A 9 16.91 28.88 -2.19
C VAL A 9 16.62 27.74 -1.24
N TYR A 10 16.16 28.05 -0.04
CA TYR A 10 15.69 27.08 0.92
C TYR A 10 14.61 26.24 0.24
N ASP A 11 14.79 24.91 0.23
CA ASP A 11 13.76 23.97 -0.22
C ASP A 11 12.62 24.02 0.80
N GLU A 12 11.69 24.97 0.59
CA GLU A 12 10.52 25.20 1.43
C GLU A 12 9.41 24.16 1.17
N SER A 13 9.73 22.94 0.73
CA SER A 13 8.81 21.81 0.82
C SER A 13 8.76 21.28 2.26
N ILE A 14 8.17 22.09 3.15
CA ILE A 14 7.91 21.74 4.55
C ILE A 14 7.10 20.42 4.61
N GLY A 15 7.80 19.33 4.93
CA GLY A 15 7.20 18.10 5.48
C GLY A 15 6.72 17.01 4.52
N MET A 16 7.10 17.00 3.24
CA MET A 16 6.80 15.86 2.36
C MET A 16 7.93 14.84 2.36
N ASP A 17 7.69 13.67 2.95
CA ASP A 17 8.54 12.49 2.72
C ASP A 17 8.38 12.05 1.25
N ILE A 18 9.26 12.57 0.39
CA ILE A 18 9.37 12.24 -1.03
C ILE A 18 10.19 10.96 -1.29
N SER A 19 10.46 10.17 -0.25
CA SER A 19 11.17 8.90 -0.42
C SER A 19 10.39 8.00 -1.38
N PRO A 20 11.02 7.49 -2.45
CA PRO A 20 10.33 6.63 -3.41
C PRO A 20 9.79 5.39 -2.70
N ARG A 21 8.47 5.20 -2.76
CA ARG A 21 7.83 4.00 -2.20
C ARG A 21 8.18 2.79 -3.07
N LYS A 22 9.03 1.90 -2.56
CA LYS A 22 9.36 0.63 -3.21
C LYS A 22 8.37 -0.45 -2.76
N VAL A 23 7.40 -0.77 -3.60
CA VAL A 23 6.50 -1.92 -3.39
C VAL A 23 7.19 -3.20 -3.87
N VAL A 24 7.57 -4.08 -2.96
CA VAL A 24 8.29 -5.33 -3.28
C VAL A 24 7.37 -6.55 -3.45
N TRP A 25 6.15 -6.49 -2.93
CA TRP A 25 5.16 -7.57 -3.01
C TRP A 25 3.73 -7.03 -2.96
N VAL A 26 2.81 -7.67 -3.68
CA VAL A 26 1.37 -7.34 -3.73
C VAL A 26 0.57 -8.64 -3.73
N ALA A 27 -0.27 -8.85 -2.72
CA ALA A 27 -1.05 -10.07 -2.54
C ALA A 27 -2.05 -10.29 -3.70
N ASN A 28 -2.84 -9.27 -4.00
CA ASN A 28 -3.97 -9.31 -4.91
C ASN A 28 -3.65 -8.67 -6.27
N ARG A 29 -2.45 -8.93 -6.80
CA ARG A 29 -2.00 -8.33 -8.07
C ARG A 29 -2.90 -8.75 -9.24
N GLU A 30 -3.37 -9.98 -9.23
CA GLU A 30 -4.20 -10.59 -10.28
C GLU A 30 -5.67 -10.16 -10.18
N LYS A 31 -6.13 -9.80 -8.97
CA LYS A 31 -7.50 -9.37 -8.70
C LYS A 31 -7.51 -8.10 -7.82
N PRO A 32 -7.23 -6.92 -8.40
CA PRO A 32 -7.22 -5.67 -7.66
C PRO A 32 -8.60 -5.32 -7.10
N LEU A 33 -8.63 -4.70 -5.92
CA LEU A 33 -9.84 -4.09 -5.38
C LEU A 33 -10.16 -2.78 -6.11
N ALA A 34 -11.44 -2.45 -6.21
CA ALA A 34 -11.85 -1.12 -6.66
C ALA A 34 -11.47 -0.08 -5.59
N GLY A 35 -10.86 1.03 -5.99
CA GLY A 35 -10.41 2.06 -5.03
C GLY A 35 -11.53 2.71 -4.20
N ALA A 36 -12.78 2.60 -4.65
CA ALA A 36 -13.97 3.08 -3.92
C ALA A 36 -14.52 2.07 -2.90
N ASP A 37 -13.96 0.85 -2.82
CA ASP A 37 -14.43 -0.18 -1.90
C ASP A 37 -13.88 0.03 -0.49
N THR A 38 -14.51 0.96 0.24
CA THR A 38 -14.13 1.31 1.62
C THR A 38 -14.50 0.23 2.65
N LEU A 39 -15.23 -0.80 2.22
CA LEU A 39 -15.65 -1.92 3.07
C LEU A 39 -14.77 -3.15 2.90
N ALA A 40 -13.77 -3.11 2.01
CA ALA A 40 -12.79 -4.18 1.87
C ALA A 40 -11.97 -4.38 3.14
N ARG A 41 -11.68 -5.64 3.49
CA ARG A 41 -10.99 -6.00 4.75
C ARG A 41 -9.98 -7.12 4.54
N LEU A 42 -8.82 -6.97 5.17
CA LEU A 42 -7.91 -8.08 5.45
C LEU A 42 -8.31 -8.70 6.80
N ARG A 43 -8.58 -10.00 6.84
CA ARG A 43 -9.07 -10.71 8.03
C ARG A 43 -8.43 -12.08 8.19
N ILE A 44 -8.48 -12.62 9.40
CA ILE A 44 -8.28 -14.05 9.64
C ILE A 44 -9.67 -14.69 9.61
N SER A 45 -9.89 -15.61 8.67
CA SER A 45 -11.15 -16.37 8.59
C SER A 45 -11.22 -17.45 9.67
N SER A 46 -12.43 -17.98 9.90
CA SER A 46 -12.67 -19.01 10.93
C SER A 46 -11.87 -20.30 10.71
N ASN A 47 -11.43 -20.57 9.47
CA ASN A 47 -10.55 -21.68 9.13
C ASN A 47 -9.05 -21.36 9.28
N GLY A 48 -8.69 -20.19 9.82
CA GLY A 48 -7.30 -19.80 10.09
C GLY A 48 -6.56 -19.15 8.92
N ASN A 49 -7.16 -19.04 7.73
CA ASN A 49 -6.52 -18.38 6.60
C ASN A 49 -6.52 -16.86 6.76
N LEU A 50 -5.42 -16.21 6.33
CA LEU A 50 -5.41 -14.78 6.05
C LEU A 50 -6.11 -14.54 4.70
N GLU A 51 -7.15 -13.71 4.72
CA GLU A 51 -8.03 -13.48 3.57
C GLU A 51 -8.27 -11.98 3.35
N LEU A 52 -8.15 -11.53 2.10
CA LEU A 52 -8.62 -10.24 1.63
C LEU A 52 -10.01 -10.41 1.02
N VAL A 53 -11.01 -9.71 1.57
CA VAL A 53 -12.39 -9.70 1.06
C VAL A 53 -12.80 -8.32 0.57
N ASP A 54 -13.67 -8.28 -0.44
CA ASP A 54 -14.32 -7.04 -0.90
C ASP A 54 -15.47 -6.61 0.03
N GLY A 55 -16.08 -5.46 -0.24
CA GLY A 55 -17.21 -4.94 0.54
C GLY A 55 -18.48 -5.80 0.47
N LYS A 56 -18.56 -6.75 -0.46
CA LYS A 56 -19.62 -7.75 -0.59
C LYS A 56 -19.26 -9.08 0.08
N GLN A 57 -18.12 -9.14 0.78
CA GLN A 57 -17.56 -10.32 1.45
C GLN A 57 -17.07 -11.43 0.49
N ASN A 58 -16.83 -11.12 -0.80
CA ASN A 58 -16.21 -12.09 -1.69
C ASN A 58 -14.71 -12.16 -1.44
N SER A 59 -14.15 -13.38 -1.48
CA SER A 59 -12.71 -13.58 -1.43
C SER A 59 -12.03 -13.01 -2.68
N VAL A 60 -11.04 -12.15 -2.45
CA VAL A 60 -10.22 -11.53 -3.49
C VAL A 60 -8.85 -12.19 -3.53
N TRP A 61 -8.31 -12.54 -2.37
CA TRP A 61 -7.06 -13.28 -2.21
C TRP A 61 -7.06 -13.98 -0.86
N SER A 62 -6.43 -15.15 -0.76
CA SER A 62 -6.21 -15.82 0.52
C SER A 62 -4.92 -16.63 0.48
N ILE A 63 -4.36 -16.87 1.67
CA ILE A 63 -3.39 -17.95 1.84
C ILE A 63 -4.12 -19.27 2.03
N ASN A 64 -3.48 -20.37 1.66
CA ASN A 64 -3.95 -21.71 1.98
C ASN A 64 -3.07 -22.29 3.09
N VAL A 65 -3.51 -22.15 4.34
CA VAL A 65 -2.83 -22.79 5.48
C VAL A 65 -3.25 -24.24 5.54
N ASN A 66 -2.29 -25.15 5.34
CA ASN A 66 -2.48 -26.56 5.66
C ASN A 66 -2.12 -26.78 7.13
N THR A 67 -3.06 -27.28 7.93
CA THR A 67 -2.76 -27.85 9.25
C THR A 67 -2.35 -29.30 9.06
N TRP A 68 -1.13 -29.64 9.47
CA TRP A 68 -0.56 -30.99 9.43
C TRP A 68 -1.19 -31.91 10.47
#